data_AF-A0A7Z9Q964-F1
#
_entry.id   AF-A0A7Z9Q964-F1
#
_cell.length_a   1.000
_cell.length_b   1.000
_cell.length_c   1.000
_cell.angle_alpha   90.00
_cell.angle_beta   90.00
_cell.angle_gamma   90.00
#
_symmetry.space_group_name_H-M   'P 1'
#
loop_
_entity.id
_entity.type
_entity.pdbx_description
1 polymer ?
#
loop_
_entity_poly.entity_id
_entity_poly.type
_entity_poly.pdbx_seq_one_letter_code
_entity_poly.pdbx_strand_id
1 'polypeptide(L)'
;MKPGNRYQVVVVGAGHAGIEAALAAARCGTRVALLTISKNSVGRMSCNPSIGGLAKGQMVREIDALGGVMGLAADFSGIQFKILNKSKGRAVWSPRAQVDKRIYEQYVKESVIQATGIDIIEGEAVAPILKKGNIAGVKTVDGSVISADAVVLTNGTFLNGLIHIGQKKIPAGRMGETRSVGITESLEELGLQHGRLKTGTPPRLFKNSINWKKLEKISGDDNPAPFSHFHKNFKPPNVPCYSITTNRSAHNIINDNLMLSPMFSGDIGGVGPRYCPSIEDKINRFSDKNSHRLICEPEWFNSDQIYLNGFSTSLPEDVQLKTLQCLSGFENIQFVKP
;
A
#
# COMPACT_ATOMS: atom_id res chain seq x y z
N MET A 1 -10.49 27.51 -10.45
CA MET A 1 -9.58 27.95 -9.37
C MET A 1 -9.85 29.41 -9.06
N LYS A 2 -9.91 29.81 -7.77
CA LYS A 2 -9.93 31.24 -7.43
C LYS A 2 -8.61 31.86 -7.93
N PRO A 3 -8.62 32.93 -8.74
CA PRO A 3 -7.40 33.61 -9.17
C PRO A 3 -6.64 34.15 -7.95
N GLY A 4 -5.34 33.88 -7.84
CA GLY A 4 -4.45 34.65 -6.96
C GLY A 4 -3.85 33.95 -5.72
N ASN A 5 -4.15 32.69 -5.42
CA ASN A 5 -3.47 32.01 -4.31
C ASN A 5 -2.15 31.36 -4.77
N ARG A 6 -1.04 32.08 -4.61
CA ARG A 6 0.30 31.46 -4.61
C ARG A 6 0.39 30.55 -3.38
N TYR A 7 0.80 29.30 -3.60
CA TYR A 7 1.14 28.35 -2.55
C TYR A 7 2.64 28.47 -2.25
N GLN A 8 3.07 28.11 -1.05
CA GLN A 8 4.49 27.92 -0.78
C GLN A 8 4.92 26.51 -1.19
N VAL A 9 4.06 25.51 -0.94
CA VAL A 9 4.35 24.11 -1.27
C VAL A 9 3.20 23.52 -2.09
N VAL A 10 3.53 22.82 -3.16
CA VAL A 10 2.62 21.88 -3.82
C VAL A 10 3.08 20.47 -3.54
N VAL A 11 2.17 19.63 -3.06
CA VAL A 11 2.39 18.20 -2.90
C VAL A 11 1.56 17.47 -3.94
N VAL A 12 2.22 16.71 -4.82
CA VAL A 12 1.57 15.92 -5.88
C VAL A 12 1.40 14.49 -5.41
N GLY A 13 0.15 14.07 -5.27
CA GLY A 13 -0.26 12.75 -4.79
C GLY A 13 -0.72 12.80 -3.33
N ALA A 14 -1.95 12.36 -3.06
CA ALA A 14 -2.49 12.26 -1.70
C ALA A 14 -2.38 10.84 -1.11
N GLY A 15 -1.25 10.16 -1.37
CA GLY A 15 -0.89 8.89 -0.74
C GLY A 15 -0.22 9.10 0.62
N HIS A 16 0.21 8.02 1.26
CA HIS A 16 0.84 8.05 2.59
C HIS A 16 1.97 9.09 2.72
N ALA A 17 2.89 9.14 1.74
CA ALA A 17 4.00 10.10 1.75
C ALA A 17 3.52 11.55 1.55
N GLY A 18 2.61 11.78 0.61
CA GLY A 18 2.10 13.12 0.33
C GLY A 18 1.26 13.70 1.46
N ILE A 19 0.53 12.85 2.19
CA ILE A 19 -0.22 13.26 3.38
C ILE A 19 0.73 13.76 4.47
N GLU A 20 1.75 12.98 4.83
CA GLU A 20 2.71 13.40 5.86
C GLU A 20 3.48 14.65 5.41
N ALA A 21 3.87 14.73 4.13
CA ALA A 21 4.52 15.92 3.58
C ALA A 21 3.64 17.17 3.65
N ALA A 22 2.35 17.05 3.28
CA ALA A 22 1.42 18.17 3.30
C ALA A 22 1.10 18.63 4.74
N LEU A 23 0.87 17.69 5.65
CA LEU A 23 0.62 17.98 7.07
C LEU A 23 1.86 18.61 7.73
N ALA A 24 3.06 18.10 7.45
CA ALA A 24 4.30 18.67 7.96
C ALA A 24 4.49 20.11 7.45
N ALA A 25 4.37 20.34 6.14
CA ALA A 25 4.51 21.67 5.55
C ALA A 25 3.48 22.67 6.11
N ALA A 26 2.22 22.25 6.27
CA ALA A 26 1.17 23.11 6.82
C ALA A 26 1.42 23.47 8.29
N ARG A 27 1.91 22.52 9.10
CA ARG A 27 2.29 22.77 10.51
C ARG A 27 3.47 23.72 10.65
N CYS A 28 4.32 23.83 9.63
CA CYS A 28 5.35 24.87 9.54
C CYS A 28 4.80 26.25 9.12
N GLY A 29 3.47 26.42 9.03
CA GLY A 29 2.83 27.70 8.72
C GLY A 29 2.77 28.04 7.23
N THR A 30 3.02 27.07 6.35
CA THR A 30 2.98 27.28 4.89
C THR A 30 1.60 26.98 4.31
N ARG A 31 1.22 27.64 3.22
CA ARG A 31 0.06 27.24 2.43
C ARG A 31 0.44 26.14 1.45
N VAL A 32 -0.30 25.05 1.51
CA VAL A 32 -0.05 23.82 0.78
C VAL A 32 -1.19 23.55 -0.19
N ALA A 33 -0.85 23.30 -1.45
CA ALA A 33 -1.77 22.67 -2.39
C ALA A 33 -1.49 21.16 -2.42
N LEU A 34 -2.42 20.35 -1.93
CA LEU A 34 -2.36 18.90 -2.05
C LEU A 34 -3.13 18.48 -3.30
N LEU A 35 -2.40 18.22 -4.38
CA LEU A 35 -2.95 17.82 -5.67
C LEU A 35 -3.14 16.30 -5.73
N THR A 36 -4.31 15.82 -6.11
CA THR A 36 -4.61 14.39 -6.25
C THR A 36 -5.55 14.13 -7.43
N ILE A 37 -5.39 12.98 -8.10
CA ILE A 37 -6.27 12.57 -9.21
C ILE A 37 -7.72 12.40 -8.72
N SER A 38 -7.90 11.89 -7.49
CA SER A 38 -9.22 11.75 -6.89
C SER A 38 -9.19 12.01 -5.39
N LYS A 39 -10.08 12.88 -4.91
CA LYS A 39 -10.32 13.18 -3.49
C LYS A 39 -10.89 11.98 -2.72
N ASN A 40 -11.43 10.99 -3.43
CA ASN A 40 -11.95 9.75 -2.83
C ASN A 40 -10.85 8.71 -2.55
N SER A 41 -9.63 8.95 -3.02
CA SER A 41 -8.48 8.04 -2.87
C SER A 41 -7.42 8.54 -1.87
N VAL A 42 -7.69 9.65 -1.19
CA VAL A 42 -6.80 10.23 -0.17
C VAL A 42 -6.53 9.21 0.93
N GLY A 43 -5.27 8.91 1.19
CA GLY A 43 -4.86 7.97 2.24
C GLY A 43 -5.11 6.50 1.91
N ARG A 44 -5.54 6.17 0.68
CA ARG A 44 -5.95 4.81 0.30
C ARG A 44 -4.87 3.76 0.57
N MET A 45 -5.24 2.72 1.32
CA MET A 45 -4.40 1.55 1.58
C MET A 45 -4.54 0.53 0.45
N SER A 46 -3.64 0.58 -0.53
CA SER A 46 -3.81 -0.24 -1.76
C SER A 46 -3.46 -1.71 -1.59
N CYS A 47 -2.59 -2.03 -0.64
CA CYS A 47 -2.05 -3.37 -0.45
C CYS A 47 -2.57 -3.99 0.85
N ASN A 48 -1.69 -4.29 1.81
CA ASN A 48 -2.00 -4.97 3.04
C ASN A 48 -2.79 -4.08 4.02
N PRO A 49 -3.86 -4.58 4.68
CA PRO A 49 -4.57 -3.91 5.78
C PRO A 49 -3.76 -3.87 7.10
N SER A 50 -2.47 -3.52 7.06
CA SER A 50 -1.65 -3.41 8.27
C SER A 50 -0.63 -2.28 8.23
N ILE A 51 -0.34 -1.78 9.43
CA ILE A 51 0.71 -0.80 9.71
C ILE A 51 1.76 -1.45 10.61
N GLY A 52 3.02 -1.09 10.41
CA GLY A 52 4.15 -1.66 11.15
C GLY A 52 4.63 -3.02 10.63
N GLY A 53 5.24 -3.81 11.52
CA GLY A 53 6.06 -4.98 11.17
C GLY A 53 7.55 -4.71 11.37
N LEU A 54 8.42 -5.73 11.28
CA LEU A 54 9.83 -5.70 11.73
C LEU A 54 10.54 -4.32 11.68
N ALA A 55 10.85 -3.77 10.51
CA ALA A 55 11.43 -2.43 10.41
C ALA A 55 10.37 -1.30 10.42
N LYS A 56 9.21 -1.58 9.81
CA LYS A 56 8.12 -0.62 9.61
C LYS A 56 7.55 -0.09 10.92
N GLY A 57 7.50 -0.91 11.96
CA GLY A 57 6.92 -0.54 13.24
C GLY A 57 7.73 0.54 13.95
N GLN A 58 9.06 0.50 13.80
CA GLN A 58 9.91 1.54 14.33
C GLN A 58 9.81 2.83 13.53
N MET A 59 9.79 2.75 12.19
CA MET A 59 9.55 3.93 11.35
C MET A 59 8.22 4.64 11.69
N VAL A 60 7.15 3.88 11.98
CA VAL A 60 5.87 4.48 12.38
C VAL A 60 5.99 5.22 13.72
N ARG A 61 6.75 4.67 14.68
CA ARG A 61 7.00 5.34 15.97
C ARG A 61 7.85 6.60 15.82
N GLU A 62 8.82 6.58 14.91
CA GLU A 62 9.64 7.75 14.59
C GLU A 62 8.81 8.84 13.90
N ILE A 63 7.95 8.46 12.94
CA ILE A 63 6.99 9.38 12.31
C ILE A 63 6.09 10.02 13.37
N ASP A 64 5.54 9.22 14.29
CA ASP A 64 4.71 9.71 15.39
C ASP A 64 5.48 10.66 16.32
N ALA A 65 6.73 10.33 16.68
CA ALA A 65 7.57 11.19 17.52
C ALA A 65 7.88 12.55 16.86
N LEU A 66 7.95 12.59 15.53
CA LEU A 66 8.08 13.81 14.73
C LEU A 66 6.73 14.54 14.51
N GLY A 67 5.65 14.02 15.07
CA GLY A 67 4.30 14.59 15.00
C GLY A 67 3.47 14.13 13.80
N GLY A 68 3.93 13.14 13.03
CA GLY A 68 3.19 12.59 11.89
C GLY A 68 1.88 11.91 12.28
N VAL A 69 0.98 11.72 11.30
CA VAL A 69 -0.38 11.21 11.54
C VAL A 69 -0.46 9.68 11.57
N MET A 70 0.48 8.98 10.94
CA MET A 70 0.42 7.53 10.72
C MET A 70 0.27 6.71 12.02
N GLY A 71 0.98 7.08 13.10
CA GLY A 71 0.89 6.40 14.39
C GLY A 71 -0.50 6.47 15.00
N LEU A 72 -1.03 7.70 15.11
CA LEU A 72 -2.38 7.96 15.61
C LEU A 72 -3.46 7.31 14.74
N ALA A 73 -3.32 7.36 13.41
CA ALA A 73 -4.26 6.73 12.49
C ALA A 73 -4.29 5.21 12.66
N ALA A 74 -3.11 4.58 12.83
CA ALA A 74 -3.01 3.14 13.05
C ALA A 74 -3.64 2.72 14.39
N ASP A 75 -3.45 3.51 15.44
CA ASP A 75 -4.02 3.22 16.75
C ASP A 75 -5.54 3.42 16.77
N PHE A 76 -6.05 4.46 16.12
CA PHE A 76 -7.48 4.74 16.02
C PHE A 76 -8.24 3.67 15.21
N SER A 77 -7.65 3.21 14.11
CA SER A 77 -8.28 2.25 13.18
C SER A 77 -7.93 0.79 13.45
N GLY A 78 -7.05 0.52 14.42
CA GLY A 78 -6.50 -0.81 14.63
C GLY A 78 -7.51 -1.81 15.17
N ILE A 79 -7.56 -2.99 14.55
CA ILE A 79 -8.46 -4.10 14.92
C ILE A 79 -7.72 -5.29 15.53
N GLN A 80 -6.38 -5.31 15.49
CA GLN A 80 -5.53 -6.29 16.17
C GLN A 80 -4.11 -5.73 16.29
N PHE A 81 -3.48 -5.87 17.46
CA PHE A 81 -2.11 -5.39 17.72
C PHE A 81 -1.20 -6.51 18.20
N LYS A 82 0.06 -6.48 17.76
CA LYS A 82 1.10 -7.44 18.13
C LYS A 82 2.46 -6.77 18.28
N ILE A 83 3.27 -7.29 19.20
CA ILE A 83 4.71 -7.03 19.22
C ILE A 83 5.42 -8.23 18.58
N LEU A 84 6.05 -8.00 17.43
CA LEU A 84 6.86 -9.02 16.75
C LEU A 84 8.19 -9.21 17.49
N ASN A 85 8.75 -10.42 17.39
CA ASN A 85 10.00 -10.83 18.05
C ASN A 85 10.01 -10.67 19.58
N LYS A 86 8.84 -10.76 20.23
CA LYS A 86 8.70 -10.61 21.69
C LYS A 86 9.53 -11.61 22.51
N SER A 87 9.82 -12.80 21.94
CA SER A 87 10.70 -13.82 22.54
C SER A 87 12.20 -13.49 22.45
N LYS A 88 12.58 -12.44 21.72
CA LYS A 88 13.95 -11.95 21.59
C LYS A 88 14.15 -10.67 22.42
N GLY A 89 15.36 -10.13 22.44
CA GLY A 89 15.67 -8.88 23.16
C GLY A 89 14.83 -7.68 22.68
N ARG A 90 14.56 -6.73 23.58
CA ARG A 90 13.71 -5.55 23.32
C ARG A 90 14.15 -4.70 22.13
N ALA A 91 15.45 -4.68 21.83
CA ALA A 91 16.01 -3.94 20.70
C ALA A 91 15.47 -4.41 19.33
N VAL A 92 14.97 -5.65 19.22
CA VAL A 92 14.41 -6.19 17.97
C VAL A 92 12.89 -6.35 18.01
N TRP A 93 12.24 -5.86 19.07
CA TRP A 93 10.79 -5.81 19.15
C TRP A 93 10.27 -4.83 18.10
N SER A 94 9.11 -5.10 17.51
CA SER A 94 8.52 -4.16 16.57
C SER A 94 7.00 -4.25 16.55
N PRO A 95 6.28 -3.13 16.70
CA PRO A 95 4.83 -3.13 16.68
C PRO A 95 4.28 -3.40 15.28
N ARG A 96 3.15 -4.11 15.24
CA ARG A 96 2.34 -4.33 14.05
C ARG A 96 0.87 -4.27 14.44
N ALA A 97 0.08 -3.52 13.68
CA ALA A 97 -1.38 -3.59 13.76
C ALA A 97 -1.99 -4.04 12.44
N GLN A 98 -3.03 -4.86 12.53
CA GLN A 98 -4.07 -4.89 11.50
C GLN A 98 -4.97 -3.68 11.72
N VAL A 99 -5.30 -3.00 10.64
CA VAL A 99 -6.12 -1.79 10.68
C VAL A 99 -7.36 -1.99 9.83
N ASP A 100 -8.45 -1.38 10.27
CA ASP A 100 -9.61 -1.18 9.43
C ASP A 100 -9.26 -0.15 8.36
N LYS A 101 -9.12 -0.60 7.10
CA LYS A 101 -8.69 0.26 6.01
C LYS A 101 -9.64 1.44 5.79
N ARG A 102 -10.95 1.24 5.99
CA ARG A 102 -11.95 2.30 5.75
C ARG A 102 -11.84 3.37 6.83
N ILE A 103 -11.73 2.95 8.09
CA ILE A 103 -11.55 3.86 9.22
C ILE A 103 -10.19 4.57 9.15
N TYR A 104 -9.13 3.86 8.77
CA TYR A 104 -7.79 4.44 8.57
C TYR A 104 -7.83 5.54 7.49
N GLU A 105 -8.38 5.23 6.31
CA GLU A 105 -8.52 6.17 5.20
C GLU A 105 -9.34 7.39 5.59
N GLN A 106 -10.46 7.18 6.29
CA GLN A 106 -11.31 8.26 6.78
C GLN A 106 -10.57 9.16 7.78
N TYR A 107 -9.93 8.58 8.80
CA TYR A 107 -9.20 9.34 9.83
C TYR A 107 -8.10 10.22 9.22
N VAL A 108 -7.34 9.64 8.29
CA VAL A 108 -6.26 10.37 7.60
C VAL A 108 -6.83 11.47 6.71
N LYS A 109 -7.91 11.19 5.96
CA LYS A 109 -8.57 12.21 5.12
C LYS A 109 -9.12 13.37 5.96
N GLU A 110 -9.76 13.07 7.09
CA GLU A 110 -10.26 14.08 8.02
C GLU A 110 -9.12 14.93 8.61
N SER A 111 -8.00 14.31 8.95
CA SER A 111 -6.81 15.01 9.46
C SER A 111 -6.29 16.05 8.47
N VAL A 112 -6.30 15.74 7.17
CA VAL A 112 -5.91 16.69 6.11
C VAL A 112 -6.96 17.77 5.88
N ILE A 113 -8.24 17.41 5.88
CA ILE A 113 -9.35 18.37 5.68
C ILE A 113 -9.40 19.40 6.82
N GLN A 114 -9.12 18.99 8.05
CA GLN A 114 -9.13 19.85 9.22
C GLN A 114 -7.85 20.68 9.37
N ALA A 115 -6.77 20.31 8.68
CA ALA A 115 -5.51 21.03 8.76
C ALA A 115 -5.64 22.42 8.13
N THR A 116 -5.34 23.45 8.94
CA THR A 116 -5.31 24.83 8.44
C THR A 116 -4.15 25.01 7.47
N GLY A 117 -4.41 25.66 6.34
CA GLY A 117 -3.39 25.95 5.33
C GLY A 117 -3.24 24.88 4.23
N ILE A 118 -4.04 23.82 4.22
CA ILE A 118 -4.06 22.82 3.13
C ILE A 118 -5.30 22.98 2.26
N ASP A 119 -5.09 23.20 0.96
CA ASP A 119 -6.13 23.12 -0.05
C ASP A 119 -6.00 21.78 -0.82
N ILE A 120 -7.03 20.93 -0.76
CA ILE A 120 -7.08 19.70 -1.55
C ILE A 120 -7.63 20.01 -2.94
N ILE A 121 -6.79 19.84 -3.96
CA ILE A 121 -7.11 20.12 -5.36
C ILE A 121 -7.23 18.79 -6.10
N GLU A 122 -8.35 18.60 -6.80
CA GLU A 122 -8.51 17.45 -7.69
C GLU A 122 -7.95 17.81 -9.06
N GLY A 123 -7.04 16.98 -9.57
CA GLY A 123 -6.37 17.18 -10.84
C GLY A 123 -5.13 16.29 -10.98
N GLU A 124 -4.64 16.16 -12.21
CA GLU A 124 -3.45 15.40 -12.54
C GLU A 124 -2.33 16.36 -12.95
N ALA A 125 -1.21 16.34 -12.23
CA ALA A 125 -0.01 17.06 -12.65
C ALA A 125 0.70 16.28 -13.77
N VAL A 126 1.14 17.02 -14.78
CA VAL A 126 1.86 16.47 -15.95
C VAL A 126 3.30 16.96 -16.04
N ALA A 127 3.66 18.08 -15.40
CA ALA A 127 5.04 18.57 -15.40
C ALA A 127 5.32 19.53 -14.23
N PRO A 128 6.51 19.49 -13.60
CA PRO A 128 7.01 20.63 -12.84
C PRO A 128 7.27 21.83 -13.78
N ILE A 129 7.12 23.04 -13.25
CA ILE A 129 7.40 24.28 -13.99
C ILE A 129 8.68 24.89 -13.43
N LEU A 130 9.64 25.18 -14.30
CA LEU A 130 10.86 25.90 -13.96
C LEU A 130 10.81 27.34 -14.49
N LYS A 131 11.27 28.30 -13.69
CA LYS A 131 11.54 29.68 -14.09
C LYS A 131 12.95 30.05 -13.70
N LYS A 132 13.79 30.36 -14.70
CA LYS A 132 15.22 30.71 -14.50
C LYS A 132 15.96 29.65 -13.65
N GLY A 133 15.71 28.37 -13.92
CA GLY A 133 16.32 27.24 -13.20
C GLY A 133 15.71 26.92 -11.83
N ASN A 134 14.76 27.71 -11.32
CA ASN A 134 14.10 27.45 -10.04
C ASN A 134 12.70 26.86 -10.24
N ILE A 135 12.28 25.99 -9.32
CA ILE A 135 10.91 25.48 -9.29
C ILE A 135 9.92 26.64 -9.09
N ALA A 136 8.82 26.61 -9.83
CA ALA A 136 7.79 27.65 -9.81
C ALA A 136 6.37 27.08 -9.71
N GLY A 137 6.22 25.76 -9.55
CA GLY A 137 4.94 25.08 -9.43
C GLY A 137 4.81 23.86 -10.32
N VAL A 138 3.57 23.50 -10.63
CA VAL A 138 3.23 22.37 -11.51
C VAL A 138 2.18 22.77 -12.54
N LYS A 139 2.25 22.14 -13.72
CA LYS A 139 1.23 22.19 -14.76
C LYS A 139 0.35 20.95 -14.65
N THR A 140 -0.96 21.13 -14.78
CA THR A 140 -1.95 20.05 -14.78
C THR A 140 -2.39 19.69 -16.20
N VAL A 141 -3.04 18.53 -16.32
CA VAL A 141 -3.49 17.96 -17.61
C VAL A 141 -4.47 18.87 -18.36
N ASP A 142 -5.30 19.63 -17.64
CA ASP A 142 -6.23 20.63 -18.19
C ASP A 142 -5.55 21.94 -18.63
N GLY A 143 -4.22 22.01 -18.51
CA GLY A 143 -3.43 23.21 -18.82
C GLY A 143 -3.34 24.23 -17.69
N SER A 144 -4.02 24.02 -16.56
CA SER A 144 -3.92 24.91 -15.40
C SER A 144 -2.51 24.89 -14.78
N VAL A 145 -2.16 26.00 -14.12
CA VAL A 145 -0.87 26.16 -13.43
C VAL A 145 -1.12 26.42 -11.95
N ILE A 146 -0.52 25.58 -11.11
CA ILE A 146 -0.51 25.75 -9.66
C ILE A 146 0.87 26.24 -9.27
N SER A 147 0.99 27.54 -8.98
CA SER A 147 2.26 28.18 -8.64
C SER A 147 2.68 27.88 -7.20
N ALA A 148 3.94 27.48 -7.02
CA ALA A 148 4.52 27.23 -5.71
C ALA A 148 6.03 27.48 -5.66
N ASP A 149 6.55 27.71 -4.46
CA ASP A 149 7.98 27.91 -4.19
C ASP A 149 8.73 26.59 -4.03
N ALA A 150 8.01 25.51 -3.69
CA ALA A 150 8.53 24.15 -3.63
C ALA A 150 7.49 23.13 -4.14
N VAL A 151 7.96 22.01 -4.68
CA VAL A 151 7.13 20.90 -5.15
C VAL A 151 7.63 19.58 -4.54
N VAL A 152 6.72 18.79 -3.97
CA VAL A 152 6.98 17.44 -3.47
C VAL A 152 6.22 16.45 -4.34
N LEU A 153 6.95 15.59 -5.06
CA LEU A 153 6.37 14.56 -5.93
C LEU A 153 6.23 13.23 -5.17
N THR A 154 4.99 12.77 -4.96
CA THR A 154 4.66 11.54 -4.21
C THR A 154 3.69 10.65 -4.99
N ASN A 155 3.99 10.46 -6.28
CA ASN A 155 3.09 9.85 -7.26
C ASN A 155 2.84 8.34 -7.09
N GLY A 156 3.45 7.68 -6.10
CA GLY A 156 3.23 6.26 -5.80
C GLY A 156 3.43 5.37 -7.02
N THR A 157 2.47 4.49 -7.30
CA THR A 157 2.49 3.54 -8.43
C THR A 157 1.89 4.10 -9.72
N PHE A 158 1.57 5.39 -9.77
CA PHE A 158 0.80 5.97 -10.88
C PHE A 158 1.64 6.37 -12.09
N LEU A 159 2.89 6.82 -11.90
CA LEU A 159 3.77 7.25 -13.00
C LEU A 159 4.00 6.10 -13.98
N ASN A 160 3.47 6.22 -15.20
CA ASN A 160 3.57 5.21 -16.25
C ASN A 160 3.22 3.78 -15.75
N GLY A 161 2.25 3.71 -14.84
CA GLY A 161 1.79 2.49 -14.20
C GLY A 161 1.25 1.46 -15.20
N LEU A 162 1.53 0.19 -14.93
CA LEU A 162 1.08 -0.94 -15.74
C LEU A 162 0.81 -2.14 -14.83
N ILE A 163 -0.43 -2.62 -14.82
CA ILE A 163 -0.84 -3.82 -14.10
C ILE A 163 -0.58 -5.05 -14.97
N HIS A 164 -0.12 -6.11 -14.34
CA HIS A 164 0.16 -7.41 -14.95
C HIS A 164 -0.66 -8.50 -14.27
N ILE A 165 -1.47 -9.23 -15.04
CA ILE A 165 -2.18 -10.44 -14.60
C ILE A 165 -2.01 -11.51 -15.68
N GLY A 166 -1.09 -12.44 -15.44
CA GLY A 166 -0.54 -13.28 -16.50
C GLY A 166 -0.06 -12.41 -17.65
N GLN A 167 -0.47 -12.75 -18.88
CA GLN A 167 -0.12 -11.98 -20.08
C GLN A 167 -0.94 -10.69 -20.25
N LYS A 168 -2.00 -10.47 -19.45
CA LYS A 168 -2.82 -9.25 -19.56
C LYS A 168 -2.05 -8.06 -18.99
N LYS A 169 -1.93 -6.99 -19.78
CA LYS A 169 -1.28 -5.72 -19.42
C LYS A 169 -2.32 -4.59 -19.43
N ILE A 170 -2.52 -3.92 -18.30
CA ILE A 170 -3.56 -2.88 -18.14
C ILE A 170 -2.90 -1.57 -17.72
N PRO A 171 -2.94 -0.49 -18.53
CA PRO A 171 -2.40 0.82 -18.17
C PRO A 171 -3.17 1.42 -16.98
N ALA A 172 -2.58 1.33 -15.78
CA ALA A 172 -3.25 1.71 -14.54
C ALA A 172 -2.23 1.94 -13.43
N GLY A 173 -2.50 2.90 -12.55
CA GLY A 173 -1.68 3.12 -11.34
C GLY A 173 -2.03 2.13 -10.23
N ARG A 174 -3.31 1.79 -10.12
CA ARG A 174 -3.88 0.78 -9.23
C ARG A 174 -5.07 0.13 -9.93
N MET A 175 -5.50 -1.04 -9.46
CA MET A 175 -6.67 -1.71 -10.05
C MET A 175 -7.90 -0.78 -10.00
N GLY A 176 -8.46 -0.47 -11.17
CA GLY A 176 -9.60 0.45 -11.32
C GLY A 176 -9.25 1.95 -11.28
N GLU A 177 -7.97 2.32 -11.21
CA GLU A 177 -7.50 3.71 -11.21
C GLU A 177 -6.53 3.94 -12.37
N THR A 178 -6.77 4.98 -13.18
CA THR A 178 -5.92 5.32 -14.32
C THR A 178 -4.49 5.63 -13.87
N ARG A 179 -3.52 5.33 -14.74
CA ARG A 179 -2.14 5.77 -14.55
C ARG A 179 -2.01 7.27 -14.83
N SER A 180 -0.93 7.88 -14.34
CA SER A 180 -0.55 9.24 -14.71
C SER A 180 0.61 9.25 -15.72
N VAL A 181 0.62 10.22 -16.62
CA VAL A 181 1.66 10.39 -17.65
C VAL A 181 2.20 11.83 -17.68
N GLY A 182 3.37 12.05 -18.26
CA GLY A 182 3.97 13.38 -18.46
C GLY A 182 5.04 13.72 -17.43
N ILE A 183 4.81 13.44 -16.13
CA ILE A 183 5.79 13.81 -15.08
C ILE A 183 7.12 13.09 -15.31
N THR A 184 7.10 11.81 -15.69
CA THR A 184 8.33 11.03 -15.92
C THR A 184 9.13 11.66 -17.06
N GLU A 185 8.47 11.89 -18.20
CA GLU A 185 9.07 12.44 -19.41
C GLU A 185 9.61 13.86 -19.15
N SER A 186 8.86 14.68 -18.41
CA SER A 186 9.30 16.02 -18.02
C SER A 186 10.52 16.00 -17.10
N LEU A 187 10.65 15.03 -16.19
CA LEU A 187 11.84 14.90 -15.36
C LEU A 187 13.05 14.39 -16.16
N GLU A 188 12.84 13.52 -17.15
CA GLU A 188 13.89 13.09 -18.09
C GLU A 188 14.45 14.27 -18.89
N GLU A 189 13.59 15.17 -19.36
CA GLU A 189 14.01 16.41 -20.04
C GLU A 189 14.88 17.31 -19.14
N LEU A 190 14.74 17.20 -17.82
CA LEU A 190 15.58 17.88 -16.83
C LEU A 190 16.87 17.11 -16.49
N GLY A 191 17.13 15.99 -17.17
CA GLY A 191 18.34 15.17 -17.00
C GLY A 191 18.23 14.12 -15.89
N LEU A 192 17.04 13.85 -15.35
CA LEU A 192 16.87 12.76 -14.39
C LEU A 192 16.81 11.41 -15.10
N GLN A 193 17.45 10.41 -14.50
CA GLN A 193 17.32 9.02 -14.92
C GLN A 193 16.10 8.39 -14.24
N HIS A 194 15.38 7.54 -14.98
CA HIS A 194 14.27 6.76 -14.46
C HIS A 194 14.52 5.26 -14.65
N GLY A 195 13.76 4.46 -13.90
CA GLY A 195 13.72 3.02 -14.05
C GLY A 195 12.34 2.48 -13.65
N ARG A 196 12.13 1.18 -13.85
CA ARG A 196 10.87 0.50 -13.49
C ARG A 196 11.08 -0.45 -12.33
N LEU A 197 10.23 -0.30 -11.32
CA LEU A 197 10.08 -1.25 -10.22
C LEU A 197 8.75 -1.97 -10.34
N LYS A 198 8.68 -3.18 -9.77
CA LYS A 198 7.48 -3.99 -9.75
C LYS A 198 7.15 -4.42 -8.33
N THR A 199 5.85 -4.46 -8.02
CA THR A 199 5.34 -4.98 -6.75
C THR A 199 4.06 -5.77 -7.03
N GLY A 200 3.82 -6.83 -6.27
CA GLY A 200 2.63 -7.66 -6.37
C GLY A 200 1.71 -7.49 -5.16
N THR A 201 0.41 -7.65 -5.40
CA THR A 201 -0.62 -7.80 -4.36
C THR A 201 -1.21 -9.21 -4.47
N PRO A 202 -1.68 -9.82 -3.38
CA PRO A 202 -2.46 -11.04 -3.49
C PRO A 202 -3.85 -10.77 -4.06
N PRO A 203 -4.59 -11.81 -4.48
CA PRO A 203 -6.03 -11.71 -4.68
C PRO A 203 -6.72 -11.33 -3.36
N ARG A 204 -7.97 -10.88 -3.46
CA ARG A 204 -8.86 -10.74 -2.30
C ARG A 204 -9.95 -11.78 -2.35
N LEU A 205 -10.22 -12.37 -1.20
CA LEU A 205 -11.08 -13.54 -1.09
C LEU A 205 -12.40 -13.15 -0.43
N PHE A 206 -13.51 -13.76 -0.85
CA PHE A 206 -14.77 -13.63 -0.13
C PHE A 206 -14.71 -14.44 1.17
N LYS A 207 -14.98 -13.79 2.31
CA LYS A 207 -14.99 -14.42 3.63
C LYS A 207 -15.89 -15.66 3.72
N ASN A 208 -17.04 -15.63 3.05
CA ASN A 208 -18.02 -16.72 3.08
C ASN A 208 -17.60 -17.95 2.26
N SER A 209 -16.57 -17.82 1.42
CA SER A 209 -16.02 -18.91 0.61
C SER A 209 -14.90 -19.69 1.32
N ILE A 210 -14.51 -19.27 2.54
CA ILE A 210 -13.45 -19.89 3.34
C ILE A 210 -14.06 -20.79 4.42
N ASN A 211 -13.59 -22.03 4.52
CA ASN A 211 -13.92 -22.91 5.64
C ASN A 211 -12.99 -22.65 6.83
N TRP A 212 -13.35 -21.66 7.64
CA TRP A 212 -12.57 -21.20 8.80
C TRP A 212 -12.26 -22.26 9.85
N LYS A 213 -13.07 -23.33 9.94
CA LYS A 213 -12.84 -24.44 10.89
C LYS A 213 -11.56 -25.22 10.59
N LYS A 214 -11.09 -25.17 9.34
CA LYS A 214 -9.86 -25.84 8.89
C LYS A 214 -8.60 -24.96 9.00
N LEU A 215 -8.75 -23.69 9.39
CA LEU A 215 -7.65 -22.74 9.50
C LEU A 215 -7.26 -22.52 10.97
N GLU A 216 -6.00 -22.19 11.20
CA GLU A 216 -5.49 -21.91 12.53
C GLU A 216 -5.74 -20.44 12.89
N LYS A 217 -6.39 -20.19 14.04
CA LYS A 217 -6.69 -18.84 14.51
C LYS A 217 -5.45 -18.16 15.08
N ILE A 218 -5.22 -16.90 14.70
CA ILE A 218 -4.12 -16.06 15.20
C ILE A 218 -4.68 -14.78 15.82
N SER A 219 -4.72 -14.73 17.15
CA SER A 219 -5.07 -13.52 17.93
C SER A 219 -3.88 -12.57 18.08
N GLY A 220 -4.15 -11.31 18.42
CA GLY A 220 -3.20 -10.30 18.90
C GLY A 220 -2.71 -10.53 20.32
N ASP A 221 -1.84 -9.65 20.80
CA ASP A 221 -1.31 -9.67 22.17
C ASP A 221 -2.43 -9.37 23.19
N ASP A 222 -2.41 -10.05 24.34
CA ASP A 222 -3.37 -9.81 25.44
C ASP A 222 -3.23 -8.40 26.03
N ASN A 223 -2.00 -7.90 26.09
CA ASN A 223 -1.66 -6.54 26.50
C ASN A 223 -1.06 -5.80 25.29
N PRO A 224 -1.91 -5.24 24.41
CA PRO A 224 -1.45 -4.56 23.20
C PRO A 224 -0.79 -3.23 23.54
N ALA A 225 0.21 -2.85 22.75
CA ALA A 225 0.87 -1.54 22.86
C ALA A 225 0.52 -0.69 21.64
N PRO A 226 0.24 0.62 21.84
CA PRO A 226 0.01 1.54 20.74
C PRO A 226 1.28 1.81 19.93
N PHE A 227 1.09 2.34 18.73
CA PHE A 227 2.15 2.97 17.96
C PHE A 227 2.48 4.34 18.50
N SER A 228 1.46 5.16 18.76
CA SER A 228 1.61 6.54 19.18
C SER A 228 2.02 6.66 20.64
N HIS A 229 2.90 7.61 20.93
CA HIS A 229 3.30 7.94 22.29
C HIS A 229 2.22 8.72 23.05
N PHE A 230 1.20 9.23 22.36
CA PHE A 230 0.19 10.15 22.90
C PHE A 230 -1.11 9.44 23.34
N HIS A 231 -1.00 8.30 24.01
CA HIS A 231 -2.14 7.57 24.56
C HIS A 231 -2.14 7.52 26.08
N LYS A 232 -3.31 7.76 26.69
CA LYS A 232 -3.53 7.57 28.14
C LYS A 232 -4.03 6.16 28.47
N ASN A 233 -4.99 5.67 27.70
CA ASN A 233 -5.59 4.33 27.81
C ASN A 233 -5.69 3.72 26.42
N PHE A 234 -5.29 2.45 26.28
CA PHE A 234 -5.30 1.75 25.00
C PHE A 234 -5.92 0.36 25.14
N LYS A 235 -7.12 0.18 24.57
CA LYS A 235 -7.89 -1.08 24.62
C LYS A 235 -8.53 -1.35 23.26
N PRO A 236 -7.72 -1.61 22.22
CA PRO A 236 -8.24 -1.88 20.89
C PRO A 236 -8.99 -3.22 20.81
N PRO A 237 -9.81 -3.43 19.78
CA PRO A 237 -10.30 -4.76 19.44
C PRO A 237 -9.16 -5.76 19.19
N ASN A 238 -9.49 -7.05 19.30
CA ASN A 238 -8.58 -8.15 18.98
C ASN A 238 -9.22 -9.13 17.99
N VAL A 239 -9.53 -8.63 16.79
CA VAL A 239 -10.11 -9.39 15.69
C VAL A 239 -9.08 -10.42 15.20
N PRO A 240 -9.40 -11.71 15.11
CA PRO A 240 -8.44 -12.73 14.70
C PRO A 240 -8.08 -12.66 13.22
N CYS A 241 -6.82 -12.98 12.92
CA CYS A 241 -6.38 -13.43 11.60
C CYS A 241 -6.35 -14.96 11.58
N TYR A 242 -6.09 -15.57 10.43
CA TYR A 242 -6.01 -17.03 10.33
C TYR A 242 -4.83 -17.49 9.47
N SER A 243 -4.10 -18.52 9.87
CA SER A 243 -3.05 -19.16 9.07
C SER A 243 -3.62 -20.29 8.21
N ILE A 244 -3.09 -20.36 6.99
CA ILE A 244 -3.18 -21.52 6.12
C ILE A 244 -1.80 -21.78 5.53
N THR A 245 -1.50 -23.01 5.16
CA THR A 245 -0.19 -23.41 4.64
C THR A 245 -0.35 -24.01 3.24
N THR A 246 0.50 -23.58 2.31
CA THR A 246 0.57 -24.17 0.97
C THR A 246 1.07 -25.61 1.02
N ASN A 247 0.79 -26.39 -0.02
CA ASN A 247 1.21 -27.78 -0.14
C ASN A 247 1.88 -28.04 -1.49
N ARG A 248 2.36 -29.27 -1.67
CA ARG A 248 3.05 -29.72 -2.89
C ARG A 248 2.20 -29.58 -4.15
N SER A 249 0.89 -29.80 -4.05
CA SER A 249 -0.04 -29.62 -5.20
C SER A 249 -0.06 -28.17 -5.68
N ALA A 250 -0.20 -27.23 -4.75
CA ALA A 250 -0.16 -25.80 -5.06
C ALA A 250 1.19 -25.38 -5.68
N HIS A 251 2.30 -25.95 -5.19
CA HIS A 251 3.63 -25.67 -5.74
C HIS A 251 3.79 -26.21 -7.16
N ASN A 252 3.30 -27.42 -7.43
CA ASN A 252 3.31 -28.01 -8.77
C ASN A 252 2.51 -27.16 -9.76
N ILE A 253 1.28 -26.74 -9.40
CA ILE A 253 0.46 -25.87 -10.25
C ILE A 253 1.19 -24.57 -10.59
N ILE A 254 1.84 -23.94 -9.61
CA ILE A 254 2.63 -22.72 -9.84
C ILE A 254 3.80 -23.02 -10.77
N ASN A 255 4.58 -24.08 -10.51
CA ASN A 255 5.76 -24.47 -11.28
C ASN A 255 5.42 -24.75 -12.76
N ASP A 256 4.34 -25.49 -13.01
CA ASP A 256 3.87 -25.83 -14.34
C ASP A 256 3.44 -24.58 -15.15
N ASN A 257 3.16 -23.47 -14.47
CA ASN A 257 2.68 -22.23 -15.06
C ASN A 257 3.63 -21.03 -14.88
N LEU A 258 4.88 -21.24 -14.43
CA LEU A 258 5.82 -20.16 -14.15
C LEU A 258 6.03 -19.24 -15.35
N MET A 259 6.11 -19.79 -16.56
CA MET A 259 6.32 -19.03 -17.79
C MET A 259 5.14 -18.12 -18.17
N LEU A 260 3.99 -18.27 -17.53
CA LEU A 260 2.85 -17.36 -17.69
C LEU A 260 2.94 -16.14 -16.76
N SER A 261 3.82 -16.18 -15.75
CA SER A 261 4.12 -15.03 -14.93
C SER A 261 5.06 -14.10 -15.69
N PRO A 262 4.70 -12.81 -15.84
CA PRO A 262 5.59 -11.81 -16.45
C PRO A 262 6.92 -11.61 -15.71
N MET A 263 7.02 -12.12 -14.48
CA MET A 263 8.27 -12.19 -13.73
C MET A 263 9.31 -13.10 -14.39
N PHE A 264 8.85 -14.18 -15.03
CA PHE A 264 9.69 -15.27 -15.57
C PHE A 264 9.67 -15.34 -17.09
N SER A 265 8.62 -14.83 -17.76
CA SER A 265 8.54 -14.81 -19.23
C SER A 265 9.50 -13.79 -19.89
N GLY A 266 10.13 -12.90 -19.11
CA GLY A 266 10.91 -11.78 -19.63
C GLY A 266 10.06 -10.58 -20.08
N ASP A 267 8.72 -10.66 -19.94
CA ASP A 267 7.79 -9.58 -20.31
C ASP A 267 7.90 -8.31 -19.46
N ILE A 268 8.55 -8.40 -18.29
CA ILE A 268 8.78 -7.25 -17.41
C ILE A 268 10.26 -6.86 -17.40
N GLY A 269 10.55 -5.69 -17.98
CA GLY A 269 11.77 -4.94 -17.67
C GLY A 269 11.64 -4.24 -16.32
N GLY A 270 12.14 -4.84 -15.24
CA GLY A 270 12.12 -4.24 -13.91
C GLY A 270 12.53 -5.17 -12.78
N VAL A 271 13.24 -4.62 -11.78
CA VAL A 271 13.73 -5.38 -10.62
C VAL A 271 12.58 -5.58 -9.62
N GLY A 272 12.35 -6.85 -9.24
CA GLY A 272 11.35 -7.20 -8.23
C GLY A 272 11.83 -6.94 -6.80
N PRO A 273 10.92 -6.90 -5.80
CA PRO A 273 11.32 -6.66 -4.42
C PRO A 273 12.16 -7.84 -3.91
N ARG A 274 13.37 -7.58 -3.42
CA ARG A 274 14.23 -8.64 -2.86
C ARG A 274 13.62 -9.34 -1.64
N TYR A 275 12.92 -8.58 -0.79
CA TYR A 275 12.47 -9.04 0.54
C TYR A 275 10.96 -9.32 0.64
N CYS A 276 10.21 -9.08 -0.43
CA CYS A 276 8.78 -9.41 -0.53
C CYS A 276 8.50 -10.03 -1.92
N PRO A 277 9.07 -11.21 -2.21
CA PRO A 277 8.88 -11.86 -3.49
C PRO A 277 7.42 -12.29 -3.66
N SER A 278 6.97 -12.41 -4.92
CA SER A 278 5.72 -13.08 -5.22
C SER A 278 5.79 -14.57 -4.83
N ILE A 279 4.64 -15.23 -4.69
CA ILE A 279 4.59 -16.64 -4.30
C ILE A 279 5.33 -17.52 -5.32
N GLU A 280 5.22 -17.21 -6.61
CA GLU A 280 5.97 -17.89 -7.67
C GLU A 280 7.49 -17.71 -7.54
N ASP A 281 7.97 -16.51 -7.22
CA ASP A 281 9.39 -16.24 -6.99
C ASP A 281 9.89 -16.87 -5.68
N LYS A 282 9.04 -16.91 -4.65
CA LYS A 282 9.34 -17.55 -3.37
C LYS A 282 9.50 -19.07 -3.50
N ILE A 283 8.60 -19.73 -4.22
CA ILE A 283 8.67 -21.18 -4.46
C ILE A 283 9.89 -21.52 -5.32
N ASN A 284 10.16 -20.74 -6.37
CA ASN A 284 11.33 -20.96 -7.22
C ASN A 284 12.66 -20.79 -6.45
N ARG A 285 12.78 -19.76 -5.59
CA ARG A 285 14.01 -19.51 -4.83
C ARG A 285 14.22 -20.45 -3.64
N PHE A 286 13.13 -20.92 -3.04
CA PHE A 286 13.16 -21.79 -1.87
C PHE A 286 12.51 -23.15 -2.20
N SER A 287 12.98 -23.76 -3.28
CA SER A 287 12.44 -25.02 -3.83
C SER A 287 12.62 -26.22 -2.89
N ASP A 288 13.50 -26.11 -1.90
CA ASP A 288 13.70 -27.06 -0.81
C ASP A 288 12.52 -27.06 0.19
N LYS A 289 11.72 -25.99 0.24
CA LYS A 289 10.59 -25.86 1.17
C LYS A 289 9.32 -26.44 0.58
N ASN A 290 8.85 -27.53 1.18
CA ASN A 290 7.59 -28.19 0.81
C ASN A 290 6.33 -27.38 1.16
N SER A 291 6.46 -26.26 1.87
CA SER A 291 5.34 -25.42 2.24
C SER A 291 5.72 -23.98 2.58
N HIS A 292 4.74 -23.10 2.44
CA HIS A 292 4.80 -21.70 2.81
C HIS A 292 3.51 -21.30 3.52
N ARG A 293 3.67 -20.63 4.67
CA ARG A 293 2.56 -20.05 5.42
C ARG A 293 1.99 -18.82 4.72
N LEU A 294 0.68 -18.76 4.67
CA LEU A 294 -0.15 -17.63 4.25
C LEU A 294 -1.00 -17.18 5.45
N ILE A 295 -1.44 -15.92 5.44
CA ILE A 295 -2.28 -15.36 6.49
C ILE A 295 -3.50 -14.68 5.89
N CYS A 296 -4.68 -15.14 6.27
CA CYS A 296 -5.95 -14.49 6.02
C CYS A 296 -6.13 -13.32 6.98
N GLU A 297 -6.07 -12.10 6.44
CA GLU A 297 -6.17 -10.85 7.19
C GLU A 297 -7.48 -10.14 6.77
N PRO A 298 -8.42 -9.88 7.70
CA PRO A 298 -9.63 -9.11 7.37
C PRO A 298 -9.25 -7.67 7.00
N GLU A 299 -9.85 -7.12 5.93
CA GLU A 299 -9.50 -5.76 5.51
C GLU A 299 -10.11 -4.63 6.37
N TRP A 300 -11.17 -4.95 7.12
CA TRP A 300 -11.85 -4.07 8.06
C TRP A 300 -12.59 -4.86 9.13
N PHE A 301 -13.12 -4.18 10.15
CA PHE A 301 -13.91 -4.84 11.19
C PHE A 301 -15.16 -5.49 10.58
N ASN A 302 -15.39 -6.78 10.86
CA ASN A 302 -16.46 -7.58 10.23
C ASN A 302 -16.41 -7.65 8.70
N SER A 303 -15.25 -7.47 8.08
CA SER A 303 -15.09 -7.52 6.63
C SER A 303 -15.57 -8.82 5.98
N ASP A 304 -16.21 -8.70 4.83
CA ASP A 304 -16.52 -9.77 3.89
C ASP A 304 -15.37 -10.03 2.89
N GLN A 305 -14.33 -9.18 2.90
CA GLN A 305 -13.15 -9.26 2.04
C GLN A 305 -11.88 -9.59 2.85
N ILE A 306 -11.16 -10.61 2.41
CA ILE A 306 -9.96 -11.11 3.08
C ILE A 306 -8.72 -10.86 2.21
N TYR A 307 -7.69 -10.26 2.80
CA TYR A 307 -6.35 -10.13 2.23
C TYR A 307 -5.54 -11.40 2.51
N LEU A 308 -5.01 -12.05 1.47
CA LEU A 308 -4.21 -13.27 1.61
C LEU A 308 -2.70 -12.97 1.65
N ASN A 309 -2.22 -12.57 2.82
CA ASN A 309 -0.82 -12.21 3.01
C ASN A 309 0.11 -13.40 2.74
N GLY A 310 1.15 -13.16 1.94
CA GLY A 310 2.10 -14.17 1.49
C GLY A 310 1.80 -14.80 0.13
N PHE A 311 0.65 -14.47 -0.50
CA PHE A 311 0.25 -14.96 -1.82
C PHE A 311 0.25 -13.85 -2.89
N SER A 312 1.11 -12.85 -2.78
CA SER A 312 1.26 -11.86 -3.87
C SER A 312 1.68 -12.58 -5.15
N THR A 313 1.00 -12.33 -6.27
CA THR A 313 1.27 -13.06 -7.51
C THR A 313 0.94 -12.20 -8.73
N SER A 314 1.49 -12.61 -9.86
CA SER A 314 1.20 -12.07 -11.19
C SER A 314 0.73 -13.14 -12.17
N LEU A 315 0.46 -14.35 -11.68
CA LEU A 315 -0.04 -15.46 -12.50
C LEU A 315 -1.46 -15.16 -13.06
N PRO A 316 -1.86 -15.85 -14.15
CA PRO A 316 -3.24 -15.79 -14.63
C PRO A 316 -4.25 -16.13 -13.54
N GLU A 317 -5.39 -15.46 -13.55
CA GLU A 317 -6.44 -15.60 -12.53
C GLU A 317 -6.91 -17.05 -12.34
N ASP A 318 -7.04 -17.83 -13.40
CA ASP A 318 -7.44 -19.24 -13.32
C ASP A 318 -6.37 -20.11 -12.63
N VAL A 319 -5.08 -19.83 -12.87
CA VAL A 319 -3.96 -20.49 -12.19
C VAL A 319 -3.95 -20.13 -10.71
N GLN A 320 -4.18 -18.86 -10.37
CA GLN A 320 -4.29 -18.42 -8.98
C GLN A 320 -5.41 -19.16 -8.25
N LEU A 321 -6.59 -19.25 -8.87
CA LEU A 321 -7.76 -19.91 -8.30
C LEU A 321 -7.51 -21.41 -8.09
N LYS A 322 -7.03 -22.12 -9.12
CA LYS A 322 -6.67 -23.55 -9.03
C LYS A 322 -5.66 -23.82 -7.92
N THR A 323 -4.63 -22.97 -7.82
CA THR A 323 -3.59 -23.09 -6.77
C THR A 323 -4.19 -23.01 -5.37
N LEU A 324 -5.10 -22.07 -5.14
CA LEU A 324 -5.72 -21.86 -3.83
C LEU A 324 -6.77 -22.92 -3.50
N GLN A 325 -7.53 -23.42 -4.48
CA GLN A 325 -8.54 -24.47 -4.28
C GLN A 325 -7.94 -25.81 -3.84
N CYS A 326 -6.65 -26.05 -4.08
CA CYS A 326 -5.95 -27.23 -3.56
C CYS A 326 -5.59 -27.15 -2.07
N LEU A 327 -5.86 -26.04 -1.38
CA LEU A 327 -5.53 -25.86 0.03
C LEU A 327 -6.72 -26.24 0.92
N SER A 328 -6.45 -26.98 1.99
CA SER A 328 -7.47 -27.39 2.96
C SER A 328 -8.11 -26.16 3.63
N GLY A 329 -9.40 -25.96 3.38
CA GLY A 329 -10.15 -24.78 3.82
C GLY A 329 -10.53 -23.81 2.70
N PHE A 330 -9.91 -23.92 1.53
CA PHE A 330 -10.11 -23.06 0.36
C PHE A 330 -10.74 -23.80 -0.83
N GLU A 331 -11.30 -24.99 -0.63
CA GLU A 331 -11.80 -25.85 -1.71
C GLU A 331 -12.84 -25.14 -2.59
N ASN A 332 -13.63 -24.22 -1.99
CA ASN A 332 -14.67 -23.43 -2.67
C ASN A 332 -14.33 -21.93 -2.73
N ILE A 333 -13.05 -21.56 -2.64
CA ILE A 333 -12.62 -20.16 -2.55
C ILE A 333 -13.09 -19.35 -3.75
N GLN A 334 -13.52 -18.12 -3.49
CA GLN A 334 -13.95 -17.16 -4.51
C GLN A 334 -13.21 -15.84 -4.37
N PHE A 335 -12.90 -15.20 -5.48
CA PHE A 335 -12.22 -13.91 -5.51
C PHE A 335 -13.22 -12.76 -5.57
N VAL A 336 -12.97 -11.75 -4.73
CA VAL A 336 -13.52 -10.40 -4.89
C VAL A 336 -12.77 -9.68 -6.00
N LYS A 337 -11.44 -9.86 -6.04
CA LYS A 337 -10.55 -9.37 -7.09
C LYS A 337 -9.31 -10.26 -7.20
N PRO A 338 -8.80 -10.49 -8.42
CA PRO A 338 -7.60 -11.27 -8.66
C PRO A 338 -6.31 -10.54 -8.25
#